data_AF-A0A838W161-F1
#
_entry.id   AF-A0A838W161-F1
#
_cell.length_a   1.000
_cell.length_b   1.000
_cell.length_c   1.000
_cell.angle_alpha   90.00
_cell.angle_beta   90.00
_cell.angle_gamma   90.00
#
_symmetry.space_group_name_H-M   'P 1'
#
loop_
_entity.id
_entity.type
_entity.pdbx_description
1 polymer ?
#
loop_
_entity_poly.entity_id
_entity_poly.type
_entity_poly.pdbx_seq_one_letter_code
_entity_poly.pdbx_strand_id
1 'polypeptide(L)'
;MNKKPLLIILAIFSPFTSINAMVIYAHNFDTDDNSTFLTLVNKLLIENRLLNDSISINNYNNNSNSNEYIENTENILEDILISEDSFIIDSKQFYNNTIIALVVANLADEVLRNYGHTFGVPSNIMLSMNFSNIININSQNKTNDSAKMSNHKNHTIQQGNGTFATDDGNGNGTIVNNPSYLSALEHSDRMIQLYNNELNGTSGESVYINKAKSDLGNALYELEKAIELKESPYKIMEIVHGKVHPNLQIAFNLTLKR
;
A
#
# COMPACT_ATOMS: atom_id res chain seq x y z
N MET A 1 13.58 47.69 -52.43
CA MET A 1 12.79 46.44 -52.41
C MET A 1 13.68 45.30 -51.93
N ASN A 2 13.07 44.31 -51.27
CA ASN A 2 13.61 43.06 -50.71
C ASN A 2 14.12 43.10 -49.27
N LYS A 3 13.17 43.23 -48.33
CA LYS A 3 13.32 42.73 -46.96
C LYS A 3 13.16 41.21 -46.99
N LYS A 4 14.19 40.45 -46.61
CA LYS A 4 14.08 39.03 -46.28
C LYS A 4 13.72 38.91 -44.79
N PRO A 5 12.73 38.10 -44.37
CA PRO A 5 12.53 37.83 -42.96
C PRO A 5 13.56 36.80 -42.47
N LEU A 6 14.27 37.14 -41.39
CA LEU A 6 15.11 36.22 -40.64
C LEU A 6 14.20 35.35 -39.77
N LEU A 7 14.10 34.07 -40.10
CA LEU A 7 13.38 33.06 -39.34
C LEU A 7 14.16 32.76 -38.05
N ILE A 8 13.69 33.27 -36.90
CA ILE A 8 14.22 32.89 -35.59
C ILE A 8 13.57 31.55 -35.22
N ILE A 9 14.35 30.47 -35.31
CA ILE A 9 13.97 29.16 -34.79
C ILE A 9 14.10 29.24 -33.26
N LEU A 10 12.96 29.35 -32.58
CA LEU A 10 12.86 29.22 -31.14
C LEU A 10 13.07 27.73 -30.81
N ALA A 11 14.29 27.36 -30.47
CA ALA A 11 14.59 26.04 -29.92
C ALA A 11 13.90 25.94 -28.55
N ILE A 12 12.76 25.25 -28.52
CA ILE A 12 12.08 24.86 -27.29
C ILE A 12 13.01 23.85 -26.61
N PHE A 13 13.81 24.34 -25.67
CA PHE A 13 14.56 23.51 -24.74
C PHE A 13 13.53 22.90 -23.78
N SER A 14 13.00 21.74 -24.11
CA SER A 14 12.31 20.90 -23.14
C SER A 14 13.35 20.37 -22.16
N PRO A 15 13.32 20.73 -20.86
CA PRO A 15 14.13 20.02 -19.89
C PRO A 15 13.57 18.61 -19.83
N PHE A 16 14.29 17.67 -20.43
CA PHE A 16 14.22 16.27 -20.04
C PHE A 16 14.58 16.26 -18.55
N THR A 17 13.58 16.18 -17.69
CA THR A 17 13.80 15.86 -16.29
C THR A 17 14.31 14.44 -16.26
N SER A 18 15.62 14.30 -16.09
CA SER A 18 16.23 13.06 -15.68
C SER A 18 15.46 12.53 -14.47
N ILE A 19 14.77 11.41 -14.68
CA ILE A 19 14.31 10.54 -13.60
C ILE A 19 15.57 10.07 -12.88
N ASN A 20 16.01 10.86 -11.90
CA ASN A 20 16.93 10.39 -10.89
C ASN A 20 16.22 9.20 -10.26
N ALA A 21 16.82 8.01 -10.40
CA ALA A 21 16.42 6.86 -9.62
C ALA A 21 16.63 7.25 -8.15
N MET A 22 15.55 7.75 -7.53
CA MET A 22 15.52 8.06 -6.12
C MET A 22 15.70 6.72 -5.42
N VAL A 23 16.85 6.52 -4.79
CA VAL A 23 17.05 5.40 -3.88
C VAL A 23 16.20 5.72 -2.66
N ILE A 24 14.94 5.28 -2.69
CA ILE A 24 14.03 5.35 -1.55
C ILE A 24 14.16 4.02 -0.81
N TYR A 25 14.58 4.08 0.45
CA TYR A 25 14.69 2.91 1.30
C TYR A 25 13.30 2.48 1.73
N ALA A 26 13.01 1.18 1.73
CA ALA A 26 11.77 0.66 2.33
C ALA A 26 11.61 1.24 3.75
N HIS A 27 10.53 1.97 3.96
CA HIS A 27 10.30 2.73 5.19
C HIS A 27 9.43 1.90 6.11
N ASN A 28 10.04 0.97 6.85
CA ASN A 28 9.39 0.42 8.03
C ASN A 28 9.66 1.40 9.18
N PHE A 29 8.61 1.90 9.82
CA PHE A 29 8.76 2.82 10.93
C PHE A 29 9.07 2.05 12.22
N ASP A 30 9.80 2.70 13.12
CA ASP A 30 10.01 2.20 14.47
C ASP A 30 8.69 2.35 15.24
N THR A 31 8.11 1.23 15.65
CA THR A 31 6.83 1.16 16.36
C THR A 31 7.09 0.83 17.83
N ASP A 32 6.29 1.39 18.71
CA ASP A 32 6.25 1.04 20.12
C ASP A 32 5.03 0.15 20.44
N ASP A 33 4.94 -0.32 21.68
CA ASP A 33 3.83 -1.16 22.15
C ASP A 33 2.48 -0.46 21.97
N ASN A 34 2.41 0.87 22.15
CA ASN A 34 1.17 1.63 22.03
C ASN A 34 0.64 1.63 20.59
N SER A 35 1.48 2.00 19.63
CA SER A 35 1.13 2.02 18.21
C SER A 35 0.85 0.63 17.68
N THR A 36 1.62 -0.39 18.09
CA THR A 36 1.40 -1.78 17.71
C THR A 36 0.05 -2.29 18.22
N PHE A 37 -0.23 -2.12 19.51
CA PHE A 37 -1.50 -2.52 20.11
C PHE A 37 -2.68 -1.79 19.47
N LEU A 38 -2.56 -0.47 19.26
CA LEU A 38 -3.64 0.31 18.65
C LEU A 38 -3.86 -0.08 17.18
N THR A 39 -2.81 -0.43 16.43
CA THR A 39 -2.94 -1.02 15.10
C THR A 39 -3.73 -2.33 15.15
N LEU A 40 -3.40 -3.24 16.07
CA LEU A 40 -4.11 -4.52 16.22
C LEU A 40 -5.60 -4.30 16.55
N VAL A 41 -5.91 -3.35 17.44
CA VAL A 41 -7.30 -2.96 17.73
C VAL A 41 -8.03 -2.46 16.47
N ASN A 42 -7.38 -1.62 15.65
CA ASN A 42 -7.99 -1.15 14.41
C ASN A 42 -8.20 -2.27 13.39
N LYS A 43 -7.22 -3.18 13.24
CA LYS A 43 -7.36 -4.38 12.39
C LYS A 43 -8.53 -5.24 12.86
N LEU A 44 -8.63 -5.49 14.17
CA LEU A 44 -9.73 -6.26 14.76
C LEU A 44 -11.10 -5.63 14.48
N LEU A 45 -11.21 -4.30 14.60
CA LEU A 45 -12.46 -3.59 14.31
C LEU A 45 -12.87 -3.71 12.83
N ILE A 46 -11.90 -3.62 11.91
CA ILE A 46 -12.13 -3.77 10.47
C ILE A 46 -12.61 -5.17 10.12
N GLU A 47 -11.88 -6.20 10.57
CA GLU A 47 -12.22 -7.60 10.27
C GLU A 47 -13.59 -7.99 10.89
N ASN A 48 -13.92 -7.49 12.08
CA ASN A 48 -15.25 -7.69 12.66
C ASN A 48 -16.37 -6.99 11.87
N ARG A 49 -16.12 -5.78 11.33
CA ARG A 49 -17.09 -5.09 10.46
C ARG A 49 -17.35 -5.92 9.21
N LEU A 50 -16.29 -6.38 8.54
CA LEU A 50 -16.36 -7.21 7.35
C LEU A 50 -17.05 -8.56 7.59
N LEU A 51 -16.75 -9.21 8.71
CA LEU A 51 -17.43 -10.45 9.13
C LEU A 51 -18.93 -10.22 9.37
N ASN A 52 -19.30 -9.13 10.04
CA ASN A 52 -20.71 -8.83 10.27
C ASN A 52 -21.46 -8.53 8.97
N ASP A 53 -20.81 -7.83 8.03
CA ASP A 53 -21.37 -7.54 6.71
C ASP A 53 -21.51 -8.81 5.87
N SER A 54 -20.54 -9.73 5.93
CA SER A 54 -20.59 -11.01 5.21
C SER A 54 -21.69 -11.95 5.72
N ILE A 55 -22.00 -11.91 7.02
CA ILE A 55 -23.11 -12.65 7.64
C ILE A 55 -24.46 -12.01 7.31
N SER A 56 -24.54 -10.67 7.34
CA SER A 56 -25.79 -9.93 7.09
C SER A 56 -26.28 -10.08 5.66
N ILE A 57 -25.36 -10.22 4.71
CA ILE A 57 -25.66 -10.50 3.30
C ILE A 57 -25.89 -12.02 3.15
N ASN A 58 -27.13 -12.49 3.33
CA ASN A 58 -27.55 -13.88 3.13
C ASN A 58 -27.41 -14.35 1.66
N ASN A 59 -26.19 -14.56 1.18
CA ASN A 59 -25.92 -15.19 -0.11
C ASN A 59 -25.03 -16.42 0.11
N TYR A 60 -25.43 -17.54 -0.48
CA TYR A 60 -24.87 -18.89 -0.30
C TYR A 60 -23.36 -19.02 -0.65
N ASN A 61 -22.75 -17.99 -1.25
CA ASN A 61 -21.32 -17.91 -1.59
C ASN A 61 -20.46 -17.18 -0.53
N ASN A 62 -21.06 -16.63 0.54
CA ASN A 62 -20.35 -15.82 1.55
C ASN A 62 -19.63 -16.64 2.63
N ASN A 63 -19.85 -17.96 2.70
CA ASN A 63 -19.18 -18.81 3.70
C ASN A 63 -17.64 -18.77 3.58
N SER A 64 -17.10 -18.65 2.36
CA SER A 64 -15.64 -18.59 2.17
C SER A 64 -15.05 -17.27 2.68
N ASN A 65 -15.75 -16.15 2.46
CA ASN A 65 -15.29 -14.83 2.91
C ASN A 65 -15.39 -14.71 4.44
N SER A 66 -16.50 -15.17 5.03
CA SER A 66 -16.67 -15.18 6.48
C SER A 66 -15.60 -16.01 7.19
N ASN A 67 -15.20 -17.14 6.62
CA ASN A 67 -14.13 -17.96 7.20
C ASN A 67 -12.79 -17.23 7.19
N GLU A 68 -12.46 -16.49 6.13
CA GLU A 68 -11.22 -15.70 6.07
C GLU A 68 -11.21 -14.58 7.11
N TYR A 69 -12.33 -13.85 7.28
CA TYR A 69 -12.43 -12.82 8.31
C TYR A 69 -12.40 -13.39 9.74
N ILE A 70 -12.94 -14.60 9.95
CA ILE A 70 -12.82 -15.33 11.23
C ILE A 70 -11.35 -15.68 11.49
N GLU A 71 -10.66 -16.27 10.53
CA GLU A 71 -9.25 -16.63 10.64
C GLU A 71 -8.38 -15.39 10.92
N ASN A 72 -8.61 -14.29 10.21
CA ASN A 72 -7.94 -13.01 10.47
C ASN A 72 -8.19 -12.50 11.89
N THR A 73 -9.43 -12.59 12.36
CA THR A 73 -9.81 -12.21 13.72
C THR A 73 -9.10 -13.06 14.77
N GLU A 74 -9.06 -14.37 14.58
CA GLU A 74 -8.36 -15.31 15.46
C GLU A 74 -6.86 -15.00 15.50
N ASN A 75 -6.21 -14.81 14.35
CA ASN A 75 -4.80 -14.45 14.26
C ASN A 75 -4.49 -13.13 14.98
N ILE A 76 -5.34 -12.10 14.82
CA ILE A 76 -5.16 -10.82 15.53
C ILE A 76 -5.33 -10.99 17.04
N LEU A 77 -6.27 -11.81 17.49
CA LEU A 77 -6.44 -12.10 18.91
C LEU A 77 -5.26 -12.87 19.47
N GLU A 78 -4.70 -13.81 18.72
CA GLU A 78 -3.46 -14.50 19.09
C GLU A 78 -2.30 -13.52 19.21
N ASP A 79 -2.11 -12.60 18.25
CA ASP A 79 -1.09 -11.55 18.33
C ASP A 79 -1.25 -10.67 19.59
N ILE A 80 -2.50 -10.40 20.01
CA ILE A 80 -2.80 -9.64 21.23
C ILE A 80 -2.52 -10.45 22.50
N LEU A 81 -2.87 -11.74 22.51
CA LEU A 81 -2.86 -12.58 23.71
C LEU A 81 -1.54 -13.32 23.96
N ILE A 82 -0.81 -13.67 22.89
CA ILE A 82 0.38 -14.52 22.91
C ILE A 82 1.66 -13.70 22.84
N SER A 83 1.59 -12.36 22.65
CA SER A 83 2.77 -11.48 22.70
C SER A 83 3.65 -11.80 23.91
N GLU A 84 4.82 -12.40 23.64
CA GLU A 84 5.75 -12.91 24.67
C GLU A 84 6.17 -11.81 25.64
N ASP A 85 6.23 -10.58 25.12
CA ASP A 85 6.32 -9.34 25.87
C ASP A 85 4.92 -8.75 25.95
N SER A 86 4.24 -8.87 27.11
CA SER A 86 2.94 -8.24 27.30
C SER A 86 3.01 -6.75 26.95
N PHE A 87 2.08 -6.23 26.14
CA PHE A 87 2.07 -4.81 25.77
C PHE A 87 2.14 -3.90 26.99
N ILE A 88 3.20 -3.09 27.10
CA ILE A 88 3.32 -2.07 28.13
C ILE A 88 2.61 -0.81 27.63
N ILE A 89 1.31 -0.75 27.91
CA ILE A 89 0.47 0.39 27.51
C ILE A 89 0.71 1.57 28.46
N ASP A 90 1.42 2.60 27.99
CA ASP A 90 1.48 3.87 28.71
C ASP A 90 0.25 4.72 28.36
N SER A 91 -0.78 4.61 29.20
CA SER A 91 -2.02 5.40 29.09
C SER A 91 -1.83 6.92 28.86
N LYS A 92 -0.69 7.50 29.27
CA LYS A 92 -0.42 8.94 29.08
C LYS A 92 0.14 9.26 27.69
N GLN A 93 0.75 8.29 27.04
CA GLN A 93 1.33 8.42 25.70
C GLN A 93 0.47 7.73 24.63
N PHE A 94 -0.48 6.89 25.05
CA PHE A 94 -1.29 6.01 24.22
C PHE A 94 -2.02 6.72 23.07
N TYR A 95 -2.48 7.95 23.28
CA TYR A 95 -3.13 8.77 22.26
C TYR A 95 -2.39 10.09 22.05
N ASN A 96 -1.52 10.12 21.03
CA ASN A 96 -0.94 11.34 20.50
C ASN A 96 -0.72 11.22 19.00
N ASN A 97 -0.53 12.36 18.31
CA ASN A 97 -0.48 12.40 16.84
C ASN A 97 0.65 11.54 16.25
N THR A 98 1.78 11.36 16.94
CA THR A 98 2.86 10.48 16.49
C THR A 98 2.44 9.02 16.55
N ILE A 99 1.79 8.59 17.64
CA ILE A 99 1.25 7.22 17.76
C ILE A 99 0.17 6.97 16.71
N ILE A 100 -0.76 7.91 16.52
CA ILE A 100 -1.79 7.78 15.48
C ILE A 100 -1.17 7.76 14.08
N ALA A 101 -0.14 8.55 13.82
CA ALA A 101 0.59 8.52 12.55
C ALA A 101 1.29 7.16 12.32
N LEU A 102 1.86 6.55 13.36
CA LEU A 102 2.39 5.18 13.29
C LEU A 102 1.29 4.15 13.01
N VAL A 103 0.11 4.31 13.63
CA VAL A 103 -1.05 3.46 13.31
C VAL A 103 -1.45 3.60 11.84
N VAL A 104 -1.51 4.83 11.31
CA VAL A 104 -1.81 5.06 9.88
C VAL A 104 -0.75 4.44 8.98
N ALA A 105 0.54 4.51 9.35
CA ALA A 105 1.61 3.85 8.60
C ALA A 105 1.45 2.32 8.59
N ASN A 106 1.20 1.72 9.75
CA ASN A 106 0.99 0.27 9.84
C ASN A 106 -0.26 -0.18 9.06
N LEU A 107 -1.34 0.62 9.06
CA LEU A 107 -2.52 0.34 8.24
C LEU A 107 -2.22 0.48 6.74
N ALA A 108 -1.32 1.39 6.33
CA ALA A 108 -0.88 1.49 4.94
C ALA A 108 -0.10 0.23 4.49
N ASP A 109 0.70 -0.35 5.38
CA ASP A 109 1.34 -1.65 5.15
C ASP A 109 0.31 -2.78 5.04
N GLU A 110 -0.77 -2.75 5.82
CA GLU A 110 -1.86 -3.72 5.67
C GLU A 110 -2.64 -3.55 4.36
N VAL A 111 -2.83 -2.31 3.89
CA VAL A 111 -3.37 -2.06 2.54
C VAL A 111 -2.47 -2.74 1.50
N LEU A 112 -1.16 -2.57 1.59
CA LEU A 112 -0.21 -3.18 0.65
C LEU A 112 -0.30 -4.73 0.67
N ARG A 113 -0.36 -5.34 1.85
CA ARG A 113 -0.46 -6.80 2.01
C ARG A 113 -1.76 -7.34 1.41
N ASN A 114 -2.89 -6.78 1.82
CA ASN A 114 -4.21 -7.21 1.40
C ASN A 114 -4.46 -6.95 -0.10
N TYR A 115 -4.04 -5.79 -0.60
CA TYR A 115 -4.17 -5.47 -2.02
C TYR A 115 -3.23 -6.31 -2.88
N GLY A 116 -2.02 -6.61 -2.40
CA GLY A 116 -1.14 -7.58 -3.06
C GLY A 116 -1.79 -8.95 -3.18
N HIS A 117 -2.29 -9.47 -2.05
CA HIS A 117 -2.95 -10.77 -1.99
C HIS A 117 -4.15 -10.86 -2.93
N THR A 118 -4.93 -9.78 -3.05
CA THR A 118 -6.05 -9.65 -4.01
C THR A 118 -5.66 -10.02 -5.44
N PHE A 119 -4.44 -9.70 -5.88
CA PHE A 119 -3.94 -9.95 -7.23
C PHE A 119 -2.83 -11.00 -7.29
N GLY A 120 -2.60 -11.74 -6.19
CA GLY A 120 -1.55 -12.75 -6.11
C GLY A 120 -0.13 -12.20 -6.08
N VAL A 121 0.05 -10.92 -5.76
CA VAL A 121 1.36 -10.30 -5.55
C VAL A 121 1.81 -10.54 -4.11
N PRO A 122 2.94 -11.21 -3.87
CA PRO A 122 3.44 -11.49 -2.53
C PRO A 122 3.68 -10.22 -1.70
N SER A 123 3.33 -10.27 -0.41
CA SER A 123 3.47 -9.14 0.52
C SER A 123 4.89 -8.59 0.61
N ASN A 124 5.92 -9.44 0.54
CA ASN A 124 7.31 -8.99 0.55
C ASN A 124 7.66 -8.14 -0.68
N ILE A 125 6.97 -8.33 -1.80
CA ILE A 125 7.12 -7.48 -2.99
C ILE A 125 6.39 -6.17 -2.76
N MET A 126 5.14 -6.22 -2.27
CA MET A 126 4.32 -5.03 -2.00
C MET A 126 4.95 -4.07 -0.99
N LEU A 127 5.56 -4.62 0.06
CA LEU A 127 6.22 -3.85 1.11
C LEU A 127 7.63 -3.41 0.72
N SER A 128 8.21 -4.01 -0.33
CA SER A 128 9.51 -3.58 -0.84
C SER A 128 9.34 -2.39 -1.78
N MET A 129 10.24 -1.41 -1.69
CA MET A 129 10.32 -0.33 -2.68
C MET A 129 11.02 -0.75 -3.98
N ASN A 130 11.23 -2.05 -4.19
CA ASN A 130 11.84 -2.54 -5.41
C ASN A 130 10.79 -2.72 -6.50
N PHE A 131 10.44 -1.60 -7.12
CA PHE A 131 9.51 -1.53 -8.24
C PHE A 131 9.95 -2.36 -9.47
N SER A 132 11.25 -2.66 -9.61
CA SER A 132 11.76 -3.47 -10.72
C SER A 132 11.23 -4.90 -10.70
N ASN A 133 10.93 -5.45 -9.52
CA ASN A 133 10.36 -6.78 -9.39
C ASN A 133 8.94 -6.88 -9.96
N ILE A 134 8.17 -5.78 -9.93
CA ILE A 134 6.76 -5.76 -10.38
C ILE A 134 6.65 -5.46 -11.87
N ILE A 135 7.51 -4.57 -12.39
CA ILE A 135 7.59 -4.28 -13.83
C ILE A 135 7.95 -5.56 -14.61
N ASN A 136 8.79 -6.42 -14.04
CA ASN A 136 9.16 -7.69 -14.65
C ASN A 136 8.03 -8.74 -14.58
N ILE A 137 7.23 -8.75 -13.50
CA ILE A 137 6.03 -9.59 -13.38
C ILE A 137 4.98 -9.20 -14.45
N ASN A 138 4.81 -7.91 -14.74
CA ASN A 138 3.91 -7.44 -15.80
C ASN A 138 4.46 -7.63 -17.23
N SER A 139 5.77 -7.74 -17.42
CA SER A 139 6.39 -7.85 -18.76
C SER A 139 6.62 -9.28 -19.26
N GLN A 140 6.62 -10.31 -18.40
CA GLN A 140 6.99 -11.66 -18.83
C GLN A 140 5.98 -12.37 -19.75
N ASN A 141 4.81 -11.78 -19.99
CA ASN A 141 3.80 -12.40 -20.82
C ASN A 141 3.54 -11.70 -22.18
N LYS A 142 4.44 -10.80 -22.60
CA LYS A 142 4.50 -10.26 -23.98
C LYS A 142 5.74 -10.77 -24.72
N THR A 143 5.81 -12.08 -24.99
CA THR A 143 6.65 -12.60 -26.08
C THR A 143 5.87 -13.59 -26.93
N ASN A 144 5.01 -13.05 -27.80
CA ASN A 144 4.74 -13.71 -29.07
C ASN A 144 5.97 -13.48 -29.95
N ASP A 145 6.92 -14.42 -29.95
CA ASP A 145 7.67 -14.70 -31.17
C ASP A 145 8.29 -16.09 -31.15
N SER A 146 8.00 -16.81 -32.24
CA SER A 146 8.45 -18.15 -32.56
C SER A 146 9.96 -18.22 -32.85
N ALA A 147 10.73 -19.00 -32.07
CA ALA A 147 11.95 -19.65 -32.55
C ALA A 147 12.49 -20.75 -31.61
N LYS A 148 12.45 -22.00 -32.12
CA LYS A 148 13.34 -23.16 -31.93
C LYS A 148 14.34 -23.22 -30.74
N MET A 149 14.18 -24.29 -29.96
CA MET A 149 15.18 -25.17 -29.31
C MET A 149 16.63 -24.67 -29.14
N SER A 150 17.06 -24.57 -27.87
CA SER A 150 18.30 -25.24 -27.44
C SER A 150 18.24 -25.60 -25.95
N ASN A 151 18.56 -26.85 -25.65
CA ASN A 151 18.66 -27.43 -24.31
C ASN A 151 19.81 -26.81 -23.52
N HIS A 152 19.55 -26.31 -22.32
CA HIS A 152 20.52 -26.39 -21.23
C HIS A 152 19.80 -26.61 -19.89
N LYS A 153 20.03 -27.78 -19.30
CA LYS A 153 19.62 -28.12 -17.94
C LYS A 153 20.42 -27.28 -16.95
N ASN A 154 19.73 -26.61 -16.03
CA ASN A 154 20.24 -26.36 -14.69
C ASN A 154 19.08 -26.21 -13.68
N HIS A 155 18.99 -27.24 -12.83
CA HIS A 155 18.60 -27.32 -11.43
C HIS A 155 17.71 -26.22 -10.79
N THR A 156 16.43 -26.60 -10.61
CA THR A 156 15.61 -26.53 -9.37
C THR A 156 15.53 -25.21 -8.59
N ILE A 157 14.39 -24.51 -8.73
CA ILE A 157 13.48 -24.22 -7.62
C ILE A 157 12.07 -24.59 -8.11
N GLN A 158 11.48 -25.62 -7.50
CA GLN A 158 10.09 -25.99 -7.72
C GLN A 158 9.23 -24.98 -6.96
N GLN A 159 9.01 -23.80 -7.58
CA GLN A 159 8.09 -22.79 -7.08
C GLN A 159 6.69 -23.19 -7.53
N GLY A 160 5.74 -23.20 -6.58
CA GLY A 160 4.35 -23.58 -6.79
C GLY A 160 3.79 -22.96 -8.06
N ASN A 161 3.20 -23.83 -8.87
CA ASN A 161 2.71 -23.56 -10.22
C ASN A 161 1.42 -22.71 -10.17
N GLY A 162 1.54 -21.43 -9.82
CA GLY A 162 0.49 -20.43 -9.98
C GLY A 162 0.72 -19.67 -11.29
N THR A 163 -0.10 -19.92 -12.30
CA THR A 163 -0.14 -19.10 -13.51
C THR A 163 -0.56 -17.68 -13.12
N PHE A 164 0.39 -16.74 -13.08
CA PHE A 164 0.11 -15.33 -12.83
C PHE A 164 -0.58 -14.74 -14.06
N ALA A 165 -1.79 -14.22 -13.85
CA ALA A 165 -2.65 -13.73 -14.91
C ALA A 165 -1.96 -12.58 -15.67
N THR A 166 -1.73 -12.85 -16.95
CA THR A 166 -1.27 -11.88 -17.93
C THR A 166 -2.30 -10.77 -18.17
N ASP A 167 -1.81 -9.54 -18.10
CA ASP A 167 -2.34 -8.31 -18.69
C ASP A 167 -2.98 -8.50 -20.10
N ASP A 168 -4.27 -8.19 -20.21
CA ASP A 168 -4.89 -7.73 -21.46
C ASP A 168 -5.32 -6.27 -21.29
N GLY A 169 -4.37 -5.34 -21.18
CA GLY A 169 -4.47 -3.90 -21.51
C GLY A 169 -5.56 -3.06 -20.82
N ASN A 170 -6.31 -3.67 -19.92
CA ASN A 170 -7.42 -3.13 -19.18
C ASN A 170 -7.14 -3.54 -17.74
N GLY A 171 -6.84 -2.56 -16.87
CA GLY A 171 -6.19 -2.72 -15.56
C GLY A 171 -6.85 -3.65 -14.53
N ASN A 172 -7.81 -4.49 -14.89
CA ASN A 172 -8.35 -5.54 -14.04
C ASN A 172 -7.44 -6.78 -14.09
N GLY A 173 -6.41 -6.81 -13.23
CA GLY A 173 -5.88 -8.09 -12.77
C GLY A 173 -7.04 -8.97 -12.27
N THR A 174 -6.98 -10.28 -12.49
CA THR A 174 -8.04 -11.16 -11.98
C THR A 174 -7.96 -11.16 -10.44
N ILE A 175 -9.03 -10.75 -9.77
CA ILE A 175 -9.13 -10.82 -8.31
C ILE A 175 -9.05 -12.29 -7.91
N VAL A 176 -7.95 -12.67 -7.27
CA VAL A 176 -7.73 -14.03 -6.76
C VAL A 176 -8.29 -14.20 -5.34
N ASN A 177 -8.41 -13.10 -4.58
CA ASN A 177 -8.97 -13.09 -3.25
C ASN A 177 -9.81 -11.81 -3.05
N ASN A 178 -11.14 -11.97 -2.98
CA ASN A 178 -12.06 -10.86 -2.78
C ASN A 178 -12.13 -10.35 -1.32
N PRO A 179 -12.08 -11.21 -0.28
CA PRO A 179 -11.98 -10.74 1.11
C PRO A 179 -10.85 -9.75 1.34
N SER A 180 -9.64 -10.07 0.88
CA SER A 180 -8.47 -9.21 0.96
C SER A 180 -8.65 -7.89 0.19
N TYR A 181 -9.40 -7.87 -0.92
CA TYR A 181 -9.73 -6.62 -1.60
C TYR A 181 -10.58 -5.71 -0.70
N LEU A 182 -11.58 -6.29 -0.04
CA LEU A 182 -12.45 -5.56 0.88
C LEU A 182 -11.68 -5.10 2.13
N SER A 183 -10.82 -5.95 2.72
CA SER A 183 -9.92 -5.54 3.81
C SER A 183 -9.03 -4.36 3.39
N ALA A 184 -8.44 -4.38 2.20
CA ALA A 184 -7.62 -3.26 1.71
C ALA A 184 -8.42 -1.94 1.61
N LEU A 185 -9.66 -2.01 1.11
CA LEU A 185 -10.54 -0.84 1.02
C LEU A 185 -10.88 -0.28 2.41
N GLU A 186 -11.26 -1.16 3.32
CA GLU A 186 -11.62 -0.81 4.70
C GLU A 186 -10.45 -0.25 5.52
N HIS A 187 -9.24 -0.78 5.31
CA HIS A 187 -8.02 -0.19 5.87
C HIS A 187 -7.79 1.23 5.34
N SER A 188 -8.01 1.47 4.05
CA SER A 188 -7.83 2.80 3.46
C SER A 188 -8.85 3.83 3.97
N ASP A 189 -10.13 3.43 4.12
CA ASP A 189 -11.17 4.26 4.75
C ASP A 189 -10.78 4.59 6.20
N ARG A 190 -10.30 3.59 6.96
CA ARG A 190 -9.88 3.82 8.35
C ARG A 190 -8.71 4.79 8.46
N MET A 191 -7.75 4.74 7.54
CA MET A 191 -6.64 5.69 7.49
C MET A 191 -7.14 7.13 7.27
N ILE A 192 -8.11 7.33 6.37
CA ILE A 192 -8.73 8.63 6.11
C ILE A 192 -9.46 9.15 7.36
N GLN A 193 -10.21 8.29 8.06
CA GLN A 193 -10.89 8.66 9.30
C GLN A 193 -9.90 9.11 10.39
N LEU A 194 -8.84 8.33 10.63
CA LEU A 194 -7.80 8.69 11.59
C LEU A 194 -7.13 10.01 11.21
N TYR A 195 -6.85 10.22 9.92
CA TYR A 195 -6.27 11.47 9.45
C TYR A 195 -7.20 12.67 9.73
N ASN A 196 -8.47 12.56 9.35
CA ASN A 196 -9.43 13.65 9.48
C ASN A 196 -9.78 14.00 10.92
N ASN A 197 -9.76 13.01 11.81
CA ASN A 197 -10.15 13.21 13.21
C ASN A 197 -8.96 13.63 14.07
N GLU A 198 -7.76 13.11 13.79
CA GLU A 198 -6.63 13.20 14.73
C GLU A 198 -5.41 13.94 14.13
N LEU A 199 -5.18 13.88 12.82
CA LEU A 199 -3.90 14.29 12.21
C LEU A 199 -3.97 15.59 11.39
N ASN A 200 -5.15 16.00 10.91
CA ASN A 200 -5.32 17.14 10.00
C ASN A 200 -5.22 18.53 10.68
N GLY A 201 -5.09 18.60 12.00
CA GLY A 201 -4.94 19.86 12.72
C GLY A 201 -3.64 20.59 12.37
N THR A 202 -3.69 21.92 12.26
CA THR A 202 -2.59 22.77 11.74
C THR A 202 -2.07 23.83 12.73
N SER A 203 -2.57 23.84 13.98
CA SER A 203 -2.29 24.94 14.90
C SER A 203 -0.84 24.94 15.41
N GLY A 204 -0.08 25.98 15.05
CA GLY A 204 1.25 26.27 15.61
C GLY A 204 2.42 25.59 14.90
N GLU A 205 2.18 24.91 13.78
CA GLU A 205 3.20 24.15 13.05
C GLU A 205 3.85 24.96 11.90
N SER A 206 5.03 24.52 11.47
CA SER A 206 5.73 25.14 10.34
C SER A 206 4.97 24.95 9.03
N VAL A 207 5.16 25.87 8.08
CA VAL A 207 4.58 25.77 6.72
C VAL A 207 4.93 24.44 6.04
N TYR A 208 6.14 23.92 6.30
CA TYR A 208 6.59 22.64 5.76
C TYR A 208 5.81 21.45 6.33
N ILE A 209 5.58 21.42 7.65
CA ILE A 209 4.78 20.38 8.31
C ILE A 209 3.32 20.46 7.85
N ASN A 210 2.74 21.66 7.80
CA ASN A 210 1.38 21.87 7.32
C ASN A 210 1.20 21.38 5.87
N LYS A 211 2.21 21.60 5.01
CA LYS A 211 2.21 21.09 3.64
C LYS A 211 2.25 19.56 3.63
N ALA A 212 3.14 18.94 4.41
CA ALA A 212 3.22 17.48 4.48
C ALA A 212 1.93 16.84 4.99
N LYS A 213 1.25 17.45 5.97
CA LYS A 213 -0.09 17.02 6.40
C LYS A 213 -1.12 17.12 5.28
N SER A 214 -1.17 18.26 4.58
CA SER A 214 -2.09 18.42 3.45
C SER A 214 -1.80 17.41 2.33
N ASP A 215 -0.54 17.17 2.02
CA ASP A 215 -0.12 16.20 1.00
C ASP A 215 -0.42 14.76 1.44
N LEU A 216 -0.29 14.45 2.74
CA LEU A 216 -0.74 13.18 3.32
C LEU A 216 -2.24 12.97 3.09
N GLY A 217 -3.07 13.94 3.46
CA GLY A 217 -4.52 13.85 3.26
C GLY A 217 -4.87 13.56 1.80
N ASN A 218 -4.27 14.30 0.87
CA ASN A 218 -4.46 14.07 -0.57
C ASN A 218 -4.02 12.66 -1.00
N ALA A 219 -2.88 12.17 -0.49
CA ALA A 219 -2.37 10.84 -0.80
C ALA A 219 -3.27 9.72 -0.27
N LEU A 220 -3.89 9.89 0.90
CA LEU A 220 -4.83 8.92 1.47
C LEU A 220 -6.09 8.78 0.61
N TYR A 221 -6.66 9.90 0.16
CA TYR A 221 -7.80 9.87 -0.78
C TYR A 221 -7.41 9.35 -2.18
N GLU A 222 -6.19 9.63 -2.65
CA GLU A 222 -5.69 9.05 -3.90
C GLU A 222 -5.54 7.52 -3.78
N LEU A 223 -5.08 7.03 -2.64
CA LEU A 223 -4.93 5.61 -2.34
C LEU A 223 -6.27 4.88 -2.37
N GLU A 224 -7.25 5.35 -1.59
CA GLU A 224 -8.60 4.77 -1.54
C GLU A 224 -9.21 4.71 -2.94
N LYS A 225 -9.17 5.83 -3.68
CA LYS A 225 -9.69 5.88 -5.05
C LYS A 225 -8.98 4.91 -5.99
N ALA A 226 -7.65 4.76 -5.88
CA ALA A 226 -6.91 3.80 -6.69
C ALA A 226 -7.30 2.35 -6.38
N ILE A 227 -7.60 2.04 -5.10
CA ILE A 227 -8.12 0.74 -4.68
C ILE A 227 -9.51 0.50 -5.29
N GLU A 228 -10.44 1.46 -5.15
CA GLU A 228 -11.80 1.38 -5.71
C GLU A 228 -11.81 1.14 -7.22
N LEU A 229 -10.93 1.86 -7.93
CA LEU A 229 -10.74 1.76 -9.38
C LEU A 229 -9.97 0.50 -9.80
N LYS A 230 -9.53 -0.33 -8.85
CA LYS A 230 -8.75 -1.55 -9.08
C LYS A 230 -7.49 -1.30 -9.90
N GLU A 231 -6.82 -0.17 -9.61
CA GLU A 231 -5.54 0.17 -10.23
C GLU A 231 -4.48 -0.90 -9.95
N SER A 232 -3.43 -0.94 -10.76
CA SER A 232 -2.39 -1.97 -10.60
C SER A 232 -1.76 -1.97 -9.19
N PRO A 233 -1.30 -3.13 -8.67
CA PRO A 233 -0.54 -3.18 -7.40
C PRO A 233 0.68 -2.25 -7.38
N TYR A 234 1.31 -2.02 -8.53
CA TYR A 234 2.36 -1.01 -8.71
C TYR A 234 1.89 0.40 -8.32
N LYS A 235 0.68 0.78 -8.76
CA LYS A 235 0.11 2.10 -8.47
C LYS A 235 -0.16 2.29 -6.98
N ILE A 236 -0.67 1.25 -6.31
CA ILE A 236 -0.90 1.27 -4.86
C ILE A 236 0.43 1.47 -4.12
N MET A 237 1.47 0.75 -4.53
CA MET A 237 2.81 0.92 -3.97
C MET A 237 3.41 2.30 -4.22
N GLU A 238 3.25 2.85 -5.43
CA GLU A 238 3.71 4.20 -5.75
C GLU A 238 3.08 5.23 -4.80
N ILE A 239 1.79 5.09 -4.50
CA ILE A 239 1.09 5.99 -3.58
C ILE A 239 1.58 5.78 -2.14
N VAL A 240 1.60 4.54 -1.65
CA VAL A 240 1.97 4.26 -0.25
C VAL A 240 3.43 4.63 0.03
N HIS A 241 4.36 4.07 -0.74
CA HIS A 241 5.80 4.27 -0.52
C HIS A 241 6.28 5.65 -0.97
N GLY A 242 5.68 6.22 -2.02
CA GLY A 242 6.11 7.49 -2.59
C GLY A 242 5.43 8.73 -2.00
N LYS A 243 4.26 8.57 -1.37
CA LYS A 243 3.46 9.72 -0.88
C LYS A 243 3.01 9.56 0.57
N VAL A 244 2.42 8.42 0.94
CA VAL A 244 1.87 8.23 2.30
C VAL A 244 2.99 8.19 3.34
N HIS A 245 3.93 7.24 3.22
CA HIS A 245 5.03 7.08 4.18
C HIS A 245 5.92 8.33 4.29
N PRO A 246 6.38 8.95 3.20
CA PRO A 246 7.22 10.16 3.30
C PRO A 246 6.50 11.33 3.99
N ASN A 247 5.22 11.54 3.71
CA ASN A 247 4.47 12.62 4.35
C ASN A 247 4.20 12.35 5.83
N LEU A 248 3.94 11.09 6.22
CA LEU A 248 3.86 10.69 7.63
C LEU A 248 5.19 10.95 8.35
N GLN A 249 6.29 10.54 7.74
CA GLN A 249 7.64 10.76 8.27
C GLN A 249 7.91 12.24 8.51
N ILE A 250 7.60 13.08 7.53
CA ILE A 250 7.83 14.53 7.61
C ILE A 250 6.91 15.19 8.63
N ALA A 251 5.61 14.91 8.57
CA ALA A 251 4.61 15.62 9.36
C ALA A 251 4.68 15.28 10.85
N PHE A 252 5.04 14.04 11.20
CA PHE A 252 5.00 13.53 12.57
C PHE A 252 6.36 13.08 13.10
N ASN A 253 7.43 13.36 12.35
CA ASN A 253 8.81 13.03 12.70
C ASN A 253 8.99 11.54 13.03
N LEU A 254 8.38 10.67 12.22
CA LEU A 254 8.49 9.22 12.41
C LEU A 254 9.92 8.76 12.12
N THR A 255 10.41 7.84 12.95
CA THR A 255 11.73 7.25 12.79
C THR A 255 11.65 5.94 12.04
N LEU A 256 12.65 5.65 11.20
CA LEU A 256 12.76 4.36 10.53
C LEU A 256 13.36 3.33 11.47
N LYS A 257 12.89 2.09 11.38
CA LYS A 257 13.45 0.94 12.08
C LYS A 257 14.91 0.74 11.63
N ARG A 258 15.81 0.63 12.60
CA ARG A 258 17.26 0.46 12.37
C ARG A 258 17.65 -0.99 12.16
#